data_AF-A0A2Z3HHD9-F1
#
_entry.id   AF-A0A2Z3HHD9-F1
#
_cell.length_a   1.000
_cell.length_b   1.000
_cell.length_c   1.000
_cell.angle_alpha   90.00
_cell.angle_beta   90.00
_cell.angle_gamma   90.00
#
_symmetry.space_group_name_H-M   'P 1'
#
loop_
_entity.id
_entity.type
_entity.pdbx_description
1 polymer ?
#
loop_
_entity_poly.entity_id
_entity_poly.type
_entity_poly.pdbx_seq_one_letter_code
_entity_poly.pdbx_strand_id
1 'polypeptide(L)'
;MSLNVSLPPHLEAFVQQTVRDGRFQSASEVVRAALRLLEEREQAREACLEWLRGEIRRGLDSGPAEPFEASFWSDLRDDLQARGDGSARD
;
A
#
# COMPACT_ATOMS: atom_id res chain seq x y z
N MET A 1 -21.54 -23.14 0.24
CA MET A 1 -22.60 -22.21 0.71
C MET A 1 -22.99 -21.28 -0.42
N SER A 2 -24.26 -20.92 -0.56
CA SER A 2 -24.76 -19.93 -1.53
C SER A 2 -25.10 -18.62 -0.80
N LEU A 3 -24.70 -17.48 -1.39
CA LEU A 3 -25.03 -16.14 -0.92
C LEU A 3 -25.89 -15.48 -2.00
N ASN A 4 -27.05 -14.95 -1.62
CA ASN A 4 -27.89 -14.19 -2.54
C ASN A 4 -27.63 -12.69 -2.31
N VAL A 5 -27.27 -11.98 -3.39
CA VAL A 5 -26.88 -10.57 -3.35
C VAL A 5 -27.51 -9.87 -4.54
N SER A 6 -28.11 -8.71 -4.29
CA SER A 6 -28.68 -7.87 -5.35
C SER A 6 -27.61 -6.91 -5.84
N LEU A 7 -27.43 -6.85 -7.16
CA LEU A 7 -26.45 -5.98 -7.81
C LEU A 7 -27.18 -4.79 -8.45
N PRO A 8 -26.63 -3.57 -8.34
CA PRO A 8 -27.08 -2.46 -9.16
C PRO A 8 -26.96 -2.77 -10.67
N PRO A 9 -27.80 -2.19 -11.54
CA PRO A 9 -27.87 -2.56 -12.96
C PRO A 9 -26.52 -2.50 -13.71
N HIS A 10 -25.65 -1.55 -13.36
CA HIS A 10 -24.33 -1.43 -14.00
C HIS A 10 -23.38 -2.59 -13.65
N LEU A 11 -23.42 -3.10 -12.42
CA LEU A 11 -22.63 -4.26 -12.00
C LEU A 11 -23.16 -5.55 -12.62
N GLU A 12 -24.48 -5.67 -12.72
CA GLU A 12 -25.10 -6.79 -13.43
C GLU A 12 -24.66 -6.82 -14.91
N ALA A 13 -24.75 -5.69 -15.60
CA ALA A 13 -24.30 -5.58 -16.99
C ALA A 13 -22.82 -5.91 -17.15
N PHE A 14 -21.96 -5.44 -16.22
CA PHE A 14 -20.54 -5.77 -16.20
C PHE A 14 -20.30 -7.28 -16.04
N VAL A 15 -20.97 -7.93 -15.08
CA VAL A 15 -20.83 -9.38 -14.85
C VAL A 15 -21.29 -10.17 -16.09
N GLN A 16 -22.44 -9.81 -16.66
CA GLN A 16 -22.95 -10.45 -17.87
C GLN A 16 -21.99 -10.29 -19.05
N GLN A 17 -21.43 -9.10 -19.26
CA GLN A 17 -20.47 -8.86 -20.34
C GLN A 17 -19.18 -9.67 -20.15
N THR A 18 -18.66 -9.72 -18.92
CA THR A 18 -17.41 -10.44 -18.63
C THR A 18 -17.55 -11.95 -18.86
N VAL A 19 -18.73 -12.51 -18.57
CA VAL A 19 -19.04 -13.92 -18.90
C VAL A 19 -19.20 -14.10 -20.41
N ARG A 20 -19.89 -13.20 -21.11
CA ARG A 20 -20.04 -13.24 -22.58
C ARG A 20 -18.71 -13.18 -23.33
N ASP A 21 -17.74 -12.44 -22.80
CA ASP A 21 -16.38 -12.35 -23.35
C ASP A 21 -15.58 -13.66 -23.15
N GLY A 22 -16.13 -14.68 -22.50
CA GLY A 22 -15.51 -15.98 -22.29
C GLY A 22 -14.40 -16.00 -21.25
N ARG A 23 -14.13 -14.86 -20.58
CA ARG A 23 -13.09 -14.73 -19.55
C ARG A 23 -13.44 -15.50 -18.27
N PHE A 24 -14.73 -15.71 -18.00
CA PHE A 24 -15.24 -16.49 -16.87
C PHE A 24 -16.45 -17.32 -17.31
N GLN A 25 -16.67 -18.47 -16.68
CA GLN A 25 -17.73 -19.40 -17.07
C GLN A 25 -19.08 -19.09 -16.40
N SER A 26 -19.09 -18.29 -15.33
CA SER A 26 -20.31 -17.95 -14.61
C SER A 26 -20.22 -16.64 -13.83
N ALA A 27 -21.38 -16.05 -13.53
CA ALA A 27 -21.47 -14.87 -12.67
C ALA A 27 -20.84 -15.10 -11.29
N SER A 28 -21.04 -16.28 -10.69
CA SER A 28 -20.45 -16.61 -9.39
C SER A 28 -18.92 -16.67 -9.44
N GLU A 29 -18.33 -17.01 -10.58
CA GLU A 29 -16.89 -17.00 -10.76
C GLU A 29 -16.34 -15.57 -10.83
N VAL A 30 -17.02 -14.69 -11.58
CA VAL A 30 -16.69 -13.26 -11.64
C VAL A 30 -16.74 -12.64 -10.24
N VAL A 31 -17.81 -12.90 -9.48
CA VAL A 31 -17.98 -12.37 -8.12
C VAL A 31 -16.88 -12.90 -7.18
N ARG A 32 -16.53 -14.19 -7.25
CA ARG A 32 -15.43 -14.74 -6.44
C ARG A 32 -14.09 -14.10 -6.79
N ALA A 33 -13.80 -13.89 -8.09
CA ALA A 33 -12.58 -13.22 -8.51
C ALA A 33 -12.52 -11.77 -8.01
N ALA A 34 -13.62 -11.04 -8.11
CA ALA A 34 -13.71 -9.67 -7.60
C ALA A 34 -13.53 -9.60 -6.08
N LEU A 35 -14.12 -10.54 -5.33
CA LEU A 35 -13.97 -10.59 -3.87
C LEU A 35 -12.55 -10.96 -3.43
N ARG A 36 -11.86 -11.87 -4.16
CA ARG A 36 -10.45 -12.16 -3.91
C ARG A 36 -9.58 -10.91 -4.10
N LEU A 37 -9.80 -10.17 -5.18
CA LEU A 37 -9.08 -8.92 -5.43
C LEU A 37 -9.35 -7.87 -4.33
N LEU A 38 -10.59 -7.79 -3.84
CA LEU A 38 -10.96 -6.91 -2.73
C LEU A 38 -10.25 -7.33 -1.43
N GLU A 39 -10.22 -8.63 -1.15
CA GLU A 39 -9.54 -9.20 0.02
C GLU A 39 -8.03 -8.92 -0.02
N GLU A 40 -7.37 -9.18 -1.15
CA GLU A 40 -5.94 -8.89 -1.33
C GLU A 40 -5.63 -7.40 -1.10
N ARG A 41 -6.48 -6.51 -1.63
CA ARG A 41 -6.34 -5.07 -1.44
C ARG A 41 -6.51 -4.68 0.03
N GLU A 42 -7.49 -5.24 0.73
CA GLU A 42 -7.73 -4.92 2.13
C GLU A 42 -6.59 -5.43 3.02
N GLN A 43 -6.10 -6.65 2.78
CA GLN A 43 -4.93 -7.19 3.49
C GLN A 43 -3.68 -6.32 3.29
N ALA A 44 -3.42 -5.88 2.06
CA ALA A 44 -2.30 -4.98 1.79
C ALA A 44 -2.46 -3.62 2.50
N ARG A 45 -3.69 -3.09 2.55
CA ARG A 45 -4.01 -1.84 3.26
C ARG A 45 -3.78 -1.98 4.76
N GLU A 46 -4.26 -3.08 5.36
CA GLU A 46 -4.07 -3.36 6.78
C GLU A 46 -2.58 -3.51 7.12
N ALA A 47 -1.82 -4.27 6.34
CA ALA A 47 -0.38 -4.43 6.54
C ALA A 47 0.38 -3.10 6.47
N CYS A 48 0.02 -2.22 5.51
CA CYS A 48 0.59 -0.87 5.41
C CYS A 48 0.28 -0.02 6.64
N LEU A 49 -0.97 -0.08 7.14
CA LEU A 49 -1.37 0.64 8.34
C LEU A 49 -0.65 0.12 9.59
N GLU A 50 -0.50 -1.18 9.74
CA GLU A 50 0.26 -1.77 10.85
C GLU A 50 1.73 -1.34 10.80
N TRP A 51 2.36 -1.40 9.63
CA TRP A 51 3.72 -0.93 9.44
C TRP A 51 3.87 0.56 9.80
N LEU A 52 2.99 1.42 9.27
CA LEU A 52 3.04 2.87 9.54
C LEU A 52 2.84 3.19 11.03
N ARG A 53 1.92 2.49 11.71
CA ARG A 53 1.74 2.62 13.16
C ARG A 53 3.01 2.21 13.92
N GLY A 54 3.68 1.16 13.45
CA GLY A 54 4.97 0.71 13.98
C GLY A 54 6.06 1.78 13.83
N GLU A 55 6.21 2.38 12.66
CA GLU A 55 7.20 3.44 12.41
C GLU A 55 6.91 4.70 13.23
N ILE A 56 5.64 5.11 13.33
CA ILE A 56 5.24 6.23 14.21
C ILE A 56 5.61 5.91 15.66
N ARG A 57 5.31 4.69 16.15
CA ARG A 57 5.68 4.27 17.50
C ARG A 57 7.19 4.36 17.72
N ARG A 58 7.99 3.84 16.78
CA ARG A 58 9.45 3.91 16.83
C ARG A 58 9.94 5.36 16.91
N GLY A 59 9.36 6.27 16.13
CA GLY A 59 9.69 7.70 16.19
C GLY A 59 9.26 8.39 17.48
N LEU A 60 8.12 7.99 18.08
CA LEU A 60 7.71 8.51 19.39
C LEU A 60 8.61 8.00 20.52
N ASP A 61 9.10 6.77 20.39
CA ASP A 61 9.97 6.12 21.37
C ASP A 61 11.46 6.46 21.14
N SER A 62 11.83 7.20 20.08
CA SER A 62 13.23 7.51 19.74
C SER A 62 13.87 8.60 20.61
N GLY A 63 13.12 9.17 21.54
CA GLY A 63 13.57 10.23 22.43
C GLY A 63 12.86 11.57 22.20
N PRO A 64 13.24 12.62 22.93
CA PRO A 64 12.63 13.94 22.80
C PRO A 64 12.80 14.50 21.39
N ALA A 65 11.75 15.14 20.87
CA ALA A 65 11.86 15.87 19.62
C ALA A 65 12.81 17.07 19.78
N GLU A 66 13.71 17.24 18.81
CA GLU A 66 14.62 18.37 18.75
C GLU A 66 14.07 19.43 17.76
N PRO A 67 14.37 20.73 17.98
CA PRO A 67 14.03 21.77 17.02
C PRO A 67 14.60 21.48 15.63
N PHE A 68 13.76 21.64 14.60
CA PHE A 68 14.15 21.38 13.22
C PHE A 68 14.31 22.70 12.46
N GLU A 69 15.50 22.92 11.90
CA GLU A 69 15.80 24.04 11.02
C GLU A 69 15.97 23.56 9.57
N ALA A 70 15.53 24.36 8.59
CA ALA A 70 15.60 23.97 7.19
C ALA A 70 17.04 23.78 6.68
N SER A 71 18.03 24.45 7.30
CA SER A 71 19.45 24.27 7.00
C SER A 71 19.98 22.88 7.36
N PHE A 72 19.26 22.12 8.19
CA PHE A 72 19.64 20.75 8.56
C PHE A 72 19.98 19.90 7.33
N TRP A 73 19.22 20.02 6.24
CA TRP A 73 19.46 19.22 5.04
C TRP A 73 20.72 19.62 4.26
N SER A 74 21.12 20.90 4.28
CA SER A 74 22.40 21.31 3.70
C SER A 74 23.55 20.83 4.58
N ASP A 75 23.43 21.02 5.90
CA ASP A 75 24.49 20.69 6.86
C ASP A 75 24.75 19.17 6.89
N LEU A 76 23.68 18.37 6.87
CA LEU A 76 23.77 16.91 6.78
C LEU A 76 24.42 16.45 5.47
N ARG A 77 24.10 17.12 4.35
CA ARG A 77 24.69 16.75 3.04
C ARG A 77 26.19 17.04 3.04
N ASP A 78 26.59 18.20 3.55
CA ASP A 78 27.99 18.61 3.61
C ASP A 78 28.80 17.65 4.53
N ASP A 79 28.24 17.25 5.68
CA ASP A 79 28.85 16.25 6.58
C ASP A 79 28.99 14.88 5.90
N LEU A 80 27.96 14.39 5.20
CA LEU A 80 28.02 13.11 4.50
C LEU A 80 29.03 13.13 3.33
N GLN A 81 29.16 14.26 2.62
CA GLN A 81 30.15 14.43 1.56
C GLN A 81 31.59 14.45 2.13
N ALA A 82 31.82 15.19 3.21
CA ALA A 82 33.11 15.22 3.90
C ALA A 82 33.54 13.83 4.41
N ARG A 83 32.59 12.99 4.83
CA ARG A 83 32.85 11.59 5.23
C ARG A 83 33.11 10.67 4.05
N GLY A 84 32.42 10.86 2.93
CA GLY A 84 32.61 10.07 1.70
C GLY A 84 33.96 10.30 1.03
N ASP A 85 34.49 11.52 1.09
CA ASP A 85 35.76 11.89 0.44
C ASP A 85 37.01 11.39 1.18
N GLY A 86 36.87 10.93 2.42
CA GLY A 86 37.96 10.36 3.23
C GLY A 86 38.29 8.89 2.90
N SER A 87 37.42 8.16 2.20
CA SER A 87 37.59 6.73 1.91
C SER A 87 38.23 6.43 0.55
N ALA A 88 38.50 7.45 -0.28
CA ALA A 88 38.98 7.29 -1.66
C ALA A 88 40.48 7.62 -1.84
N ARG A 89 41.25 7.77 -0.75
CA ARG A 89 42.67 8.18 -0.80
C ARG A 89 43.68 7.25 -0.13
N ASP A 90 43.28 6.05 0.28
CA ASP A 90 44.21 4.98 0.70
C ASP A 90 44.22 3.82 -0.30
#